data_AF-A0A925Z9J6-F1
#
_entry.id   AF-A0A925Z9J6-F1
#
_cell.length_a   1.000
_cell.length_b   1.000
_cell.length_c   1.000
_cell.angle_alpha   90.00
_cell.angle_beta   90.00
_cell.angle_gamma   90.00
#
_symmetry.space_group_name_H-M   'P 1'
#
loop_
_entity.id
_entity.type
_entity.pdbx_description
1 polymer ?
#
loop_
_entity_poly.entity_id
_entity_poly.type
_entity_poly.pdbx_seq_one_letter_code
_entity_poly.pdbx_strand_id
1 'polypeptide(L)' 'MKLAILIAAIEPSIGGVLVFGDRGTGKSTAVRALAALLPPMRAVVGCRYRCDPARPLGCEECEA' A
#
# COMPACT_ATOMS: atom_id res chain seq x y z
N MET A 1 5.71 13.29 9.68
CA MET A 1 5.64 11.95 9.05
C MET A 1 4.25 11.30 9.21
N LYS A 2 3.76 11.03 10.43
CA LYS A 2 2.47 10.31 10.65
C LYS A 2 1.30 10.84 9.83
N LEU A 3 1.02 12.15 9.90
CA LEU A 3 -0.09 12.77 9.17
C LEU A 3 -0.01 12.55 7.65
N ALA A 4 1.16 12.78 7.06
CA ALA A 4 1.35 12.61 5.62
C ALA A 4 1.09 11.17 5.16
N ILE A 5 1.55 10.17 5.93
CA ILE A 5 1.29 8.75 5.59
C ILE A 5 -0.20 8.43 5.76
N LEU A 6 -0.89 8.97 6.76
CA LEU A 6 -2.33 8.78 6.93
C LEU A 6 -3.13 9.40 5.78
N ILE A 7 -2.76 10.60 5.34
CA ILE A 7 -3.39 11.25 4.18
C ILE A 7 -3.21 10.40 2.93
N ALA A 8 -1.99 9.92 2.65
CA ALA A 8 -1.71 9.06 1.50
C ALA A 8 -2.43 7.71 1.55
N ALA A 9 -2.76 7.20 2.74
CA ALA A 9 -3.56 5.99 2.90
C ALA A 9 -5.06 6.21 2.65
N ILE A 10 -5.57 7.43 2.87
CA ILE A 10 -6.98 7.79 2.69
C ILE A 10 -7.24 8.24 1.25
N GLU A 11 -6.39 9.10 0.71
CA GLU A 11 -6.55 9.69 -0.63
C GLU A 11 -5.28 9.46 -1.47
N PRO A 12 -5.22 8.33 -2.21
CA PRO A 12 -4.05 7.98 -3.02
C PRO A 12 -3.78 8.93 -4.19
N SER A 13 -4.77 9.72 -4.65
CA SER A 13 -4.59 10.64 -5.78
C SER A 13 -3.67 11.81 -5.48
N ILE A 14 -3.42 12.12 -4.20
CA ILE A 14 -2.42 13.12 -3.76
C ILE A 14 -1.00 12.70 -4.18
N GLY A 15 -0.76 11.41 -4.41
CA GLY A 15 0.52 10.87 -4.85
C GLY A 15 1.42 10.40 -3.71
N GLY A 16 2.72 10.32 -4.00
CA GLY A 16 3.71 9.75 -3.07
C GLY A 16 4.14 10.70 -1.95
N VAL A 17 4.53 10.13 -0.80
CA VAL A 17 5.12 10.87 0.32
C VAL A 17 6.63 10.65 0.35
N LEU A 18 7.40 11.72 0.17
CA LEU A 18 8.85 11.70 0.34
C LEU A 18 9.21 12.01 1.81
N VAL A 19 9.88 11.07 2.48
CA VAL A 19 10.26 11.19 3.90
C VAL A 19 11.78 11.31 4.04
N PHE A 20 12.24 12.48 4.47
CA PHE A 20 13.65 12.74 4.78
C PHE A 20 14.03 12.37 6.22
N GLY A 21 15.30 12.06 6.43
CA GLY A 21 15.91 11.86 7.74
C GLY A 21 17.04 10.83 7.71
N ASP A 22 17.84 10.80 8.78
CA ASP A 22 19.02 9.93 8.88
C ASP A 22 18.70 8.43 8.93
N ARG A 23 19.73 7.60 8.81
CA ARG A 23 19.61 6.16 9.07
C ARG A 23 19.17 5.95 10.53
N GLY A 24 18.24 5.02 10.76
CA GLY A 24 17.75 4.71 12.10
C GLY A 24 16.53 5.52 12.56
N THR A 25 16.04 6.49 11.79
CA THR A 25 14.85 7.30 12.16
C THR A 25 13.50 6.59 11.99
N GLY A 26 13.49 5.27 11.75
CA GLY A 26 12.26 4.48 11.72
C GLY A 26 11.31 4.73 10.54
N LYS A 27 11.76 5.39 9.46
CA LYS A 27 10.93 5.69 8.26
C LYS A 27 10.23 4.45 7.70
N SER A 28 10.97 3.38 7.44
CA SER A 28 10.42 2.12 6.94
C SER A 28 9.62 1.36 7.99
N THR A 29 10.01 1.47 9.27
CA THR A 29 9.27 0.89 10.40
C THR A 29 7.86 1.46 10.48
N ALA A 30 7.69 2.77 10.36
CA ALA A 30 6.38 3.41 10.44
C ALA A 30 5.46 3.03 9.27
N VAL A 31 5.98 2.93 8.05
CA VAL A 31 5.20 2.50 6.88
C VAL A 31 4.74 1.04 7.04
N ARG A 32 5.62 0.15 7.48
CA ARG A 32 5.27 -1.26 7.73
C ARG A 32 4.29 -1.42 8.89
N ALA A 33 4.48 -0.65 9.97
CA ALA A 33 3.56 -0.64 11.10
C ALA A 33 2.15 -0.18 10.68
N LEU A 34 2.04 0.84 9.84
CA LEU A 34 0.74 1.24 9.30
C LEU A 34 0.10 0.13 8.48
N ALA A 35 0.85 -0.51 7.57
CA ALA A 35 0.33 -1.61 6.76
C ALA A 35 -0.18 -2.79 7.61
N ALA A 36 0.48 -3.08 8.73
CA ALA A 36 0.06 -4.12 9.67
C ALA A 36 -1.19 -3.76 10.50
N LEU A 37 -1.51 -2.47 10.64
CA LEU A 37 -2.70 -1.99 11.36
C LEU A 37 -3.94 -1.90 10.48
N LEU A 38 -3.78 -1.83 9.15
CA LEU A 38 -4.90 -1.74 8.23
C LEU A 38 -5.60 -3.11 8.07
N PRO A 39 -6.91 -3.10 7.73
CA PRO A 39 -7.61 -4.34 7.39
C PRO A 39 -6.90 -5.11 6.27
N PRO A 40 -7.02 -6.46 6.26
CA PRO A 40 -6.47 -7.25 5.17
C PRO A 40 -7.09 -6.85 3.83
N MET A 41 -6.25 -6.77 2.80
CA MET A 41 -6.67 -6.47 1.44
C MET A 41 -7.37 -7.68 0.82
N ARG A 42 -8.51 -7.45 0.16
CA ARG A 42 -9.14 -8.46 -0.70
C ARG A 42 -8.39 -8.50 -2.03
N ALA A 43 -7.91 -9.67 -2.42
CA ALA A 43 -7.13 -9.87 -3.63
C ALA A 43 -7.38 -11.25 -4.21
N VAL A 44 -7.21 -11.39 -5.53
CA VAL A 44 -7.21 -12.70 -6.20
C VAL A 44 -6.06 -13.55 -5.66
N VAL A 45 -6.35 -14.81 -5.29
CA VAL A 45 -5.36 -15.73 -4.72
C VAL A 45 -4.29 -16.03 -5.76
N GLY A 46 -3.01 -15.89 -5.38
CA GLY A 46 -1.88 -16.15 -6.28
C GLY A 46 -1.50 -14.99 -7.20
N CYS A 47 -2.29 -13.92 -7.27
CA CYS A 47 -1.99 -12.75 -8.09
C CYS A 47 -0.91 -11.86 -7.45
N ARG A 48 0.25 -11.72 -8.10
CA ARG A 48 1.37 -10.85 -7.73
C ARG A 48 0.95 -9.39 -7.59
N TYR A 49 0.03 -8.94 -8.44
CA TYR A 49 -0.48 -7.57 -8.43
C TYR A 49 -1.61 -7.34 -7.42
N ARG A 50 -2.08 -8.40 -6.75
CA ARG A 50 -3.20 -8.36 -5.79
C ARG A 50 -4.44 -7.67 -6.37
N CYS A 51 -4.83 -8.03 -7.60
CA CYS A 51 -6.01 -7.47 -8.24
C CYS A 51 -7.28 -7.69 -7.40
N ASP A 52 -8.19 -6.73 -7.43
CA ASP A 52 -9.48 -6.82 -6.73
C ASP A 52 -10.35 -7.90 -7.40
N PRO A 53 -10.81 -8.93 -6.66
CA PRO A 53 -11.69 -9.97 -7.20
C PRO A 53 -13.02 -9.41 -7.76
N ALA A 54 -13.50 -8.27 -7.25
CA ALA A 54 -14.73 -7.64 -7.71
C ALA A 54 -14.51 -6.72 -8.93
N ARG A 55 -13.26 -6.37 -9.23
CA ARG A 55 -12.88 -5.53 -10.37
C ARG A 55 -11.52 -5.97 -10.92
N PRO A 56 -11.45 -7.13 -11.60
CA PRO A 56 -10.21 -7.60 -12.18
C PRO A 56 -9.74 -6.59 -13.24
N LEU A 57 -8.52 -6.07 -13.05
CA LEU A 57 -7.92 -5.04 -13.93
C LEU A 57 -7.18 -5.65 -15.13
N GLY A 58 -7.60 -6.84 -15.58
CA GLY A 58 -7.01 -7.51 -16.75
C GLY A 58 -5.53 -7.86 -16.58
N CYS A 59 -5.15 -8.37 -15.41
CA CYS A 59 -3.78 -8.81 -15.17
C CYS A 59 -3.55 -10.17 -15.84
N GLU A 60 -2.38 -10.40 -16.46
CA GLU A 60 -2.08 -11.67 -17.16
C GLU A 60 -2.28 -12.90 -16.26
N GLU A 61 -1.91 -12.82 -14.98
CA GLU A 61 -2.11 -13.90 -14.00
C GLU A 61 -3.58 -14.12 -13.59
N CYS A 62 -4.44 -13.15 -13.86
CA CYS A 62 -5.87 -13.19 -13.55
C CYS A 62 -6.70 -13.66 -14.75
N GLU A 63 -6.15 -13.54 -15.96
CA GLU A 63 -6.80 -13.90 -17.23
C GLU A 63 -6.41 -15.30 -17.71
N ALA A 64 -5.27 -15.83 -17.25
CA ALA A 64 -4.80 -17.20 -17.49
C ALA A 64 -5.54 -18.22 -16.61
#